data_AF-A0A7V8TCU2-F1
#
_entry.id   AF-A0A7V8TCU2-F1
#
_cell.length_a   1.000
_cell.length_b   1.000
_cell.length_c   1.000
_cell.angle_alpha   90.00
_cell.angle_beta   90.00
_cell.angle_gamma   90.00
#
_symmetry.space_group_name_H-M   'P 1'
#
loop_
_entity.id
_entity.type
_entity.pdbx_description
1 polymer ?
#
loop_
_entity_poly.entity_id
_entity_poly.type
_entity_poly.pdbx_seq_one_letter_code
_entity_poly.pdbx_strand_id
1 'polypeptide(L)'
;MAERITFNVTNSDTLRVVDEYCKKQGISRSLAIATLLDATVPVLNDVNCYYQLADELNTRLLSGVYRQDLPRRKNVVDAERYCLEIFENNLLVGKMYDFDSASGILHVREKKRHYRRDDHIGKVESRYIKDICDVAMRVNRKGAQYACFIYAERIVFTDKKKSDDESAPIRLAAGDAFILMLKDVIYENLFFDLTGALFVNMIDLISSGTRGFPKTAKDPSVYCWVPILFSDKNAVIVPVYRTDSKKNGLTFRKPALITVITPT
;
A
#
# COMPACT_ATOMS: atom_id res chain seq x y z
N MET A 1 45.88 -10.57 -1.03
CA MET A 1 46.95 -9.55 -0.88
C MET A 1 46.42 -8.48 0.06
N ALA A 2 47.23 -7.99 1.01
CA ALA A 2 46.81 -6.90 1.88
C ALA A 2 47.09 -5.55 1.19
N GLU A 3 46.07 -4.74 0.97
CA GLU A 3 46.22 -3.38 0.46
C GLU A 3 46.65 -2.45 1.60
N ARG A 4 47.71 -1.67 1.37
CA ARG A 4 48.20 -0.71 2.36
C ARG A 4 47.47 0.61 2.19
N ILE A 5 46.71 1.00 3.21
CA ILE A 5 45.95 2.25 3.27
C ILE A 5 46.44 3.10 4.44
N THR A 6 46.43 4.42 4.28
CA THR A 6 46.83 5.38 5.30
C THR A 6 45.60 6.08 5.86
N PHE A 7 45.45 6.09 7.18
CA PHE A 7 44.34 6.76 7.87
C PHE A 7 44.83 7.97 8.65
N ASN A 8 44.14 9.10 8.50
CA ASN A 8 44.32 10.28 9.32
C ASN A 8 43.13 10.40 10.27
N VAL A 9 43.39 10.42 11.58
CA VAL A 9 42.34 10.59 12.59
C VAL A 9 42.33 12.05 13.04
N THR A 10 41.20 12.74 12.84
CA THR A 10 41.03 14.15 13.18
C THR A 10 40.55 14.39 14.62
N ASN A 11 39.96 13.37 15.26
CA ASN A 11 39.50 13.44 16.65
C ASN A 11 40.46 12.68 17.58
N SER A 12 41.09 13.40 18.51
CA SER A 12 42.03 12.83 19.48
C SER A 12 41.40 11.81 20.43
N ASP A 13 40.11 11.93 20.73
CA ASP A 13 39.41 10.97 21.59
C ASP A 13 39.21 9.61 20.91
N THR A 14 39.05 9.58 19.59
CA THR A 14 38.93 8.33 18.81
C THR A 14 40.17 7.45 18.96
N LEU A 15 41.37 8.04 18.87
CA LEU A 15 42.62 7.30 19.06
C LEU A 15 42.77 6.79 20.49
N ARG A 16 42.41 7.59 21.50
CA ARG A 16 42.49 7.16 22.90
C ARG A 16 41.61 5.94 23.18
N VAL A 17 40.37 5.94 22.68
CA VAL A 17 39.43 4.82 22.90
C VAL A 17 39.89 3.56 22.17
N VAL A 18 40.39 3.69 20.94
CA VAL A 18 40.96 2.55 20.19
C VAL A 18 42.17 1.96 20.92
N ASP A 19 43.02 2.81 21.50
CA ASP A 19 44.19 2.36 22.28
C ASP A 19 43.81 1.59 23.53
N GLU A 20 42.79 2.06 24.25
CA GLU A 20 42.27 1.36 25.42
C GLU A 20 41.64 0.01 25.03
N TYR A 21 40.92 -0.05 23.92
CA TYR A 21 40.37 -1.30 23.38
C TYR A 21 41.50 -2.28 23.01
N CYS A 22 42.52 -1.81 22.30
CA CYS A 22 43.70 -2.61 21.93
C CYS A 22 44.40 -3.19 23.16
N LYS A 23 44.60 -2.37 24.20
CA LYS A 23 45.19 -2.81 25.47
C LYS A 23 44.35 -3.86 26.18
N LYS A 24 43.02 -3.69 26.21
CA LYS A 24 42.10 -4.65 26.86
C LYS A 24 42.03 -5.99 26.13
N GLN A 25 42.10 -5.97 24.80
CA GLN A 25 42.00 -7.17 23.96
C GLN A 25 43.36 -7.79 23.61
N GLY A 26 44.48 -7.13 23.96
CA GLY A 26 45.83 -7.64 23.67
C GLY A 26 46.18 -7.66 22.19
N ILE A 27 45.60 -6.75 21.38
CA ILE A 27 45.79 -6.70 19.93
C ILE A 27 46.48 -5.42 19.48
N SER A 28 47.09 -5.43 18.30
CA SER A 28 47.69 -4.23 17.71
C SER A 28 46.60 -3.28 17.18
N ARG A 29 46.92 -1.98 17.15
CA ARG A 29 46.04 -0.95 16.57
C ARG A 29 45.64 -1.26 15.14
N SER A 30 46.58 -1.72 14.32
CA SER A 30 46.33 -2.06 12.92
C SER A 30 45.35 -3.22 12.78
N LEU A 31 45.49 -4.25 13.62
CA LEU A 31 44.57 -5.38 13.63
C LEU A 31 43.18 -4.94 14.11
N ALA A 32 43.10 -4.15 15.18
CA ALA A 32 41.83 -3.63 15.68
C ALA A 32 41.08 -2.81 14.62
N ILE A 33 41.77 -1.91 13.92
CA ILE A 33 41.18 -1.07 12.87
C ILE A 33 40.74 -1.93 11.67
N ALA A 34 41.58 -2.87 11.23
CA ALA A 34 41.23 -3.78 10.14
C ALA A 34 39.98 -4.60 10.47
N THR A 35 39.91 -5.22 11.65
CA THR A 35 38.75 -6.01 12.08
C THR A 35 37.47 -5.17 12.18
N LEU A 36 37.57 -3.92 12.68
CA LEU A 36 36.43 -3.02 12.75
C LEU A 36 35.94 -2.61 11.36
N LEU A 37 36.83 -2.37 10.41
CA LEU A 37 36.47 -2.07 9.02
C LEU A 37 35.85 -3.29 8.33
N ASP A 38 36.46 -4.48 8.47
CA ASP A 38 35.94 -5.73 7.92
C ASP A 38 34.52 -6.03 8.43
N ALA A 39 34.25 -5.74 9.71
CA ALA A 39 32.93 -5.90 10.30
C ALA A 39 31.86 -4.98 9.67
N THR A 40 32.26 -3.88 9.03
CA THR A 40 31.33 -2.97 8.34
C THR A 40 31.04 -3.37 6.90
N VAL A 41 31.84 -4.26 6.30
CA VAL A 41 31.72 -4.66 4.88
C VAL A 41 30.34 -5.22 4.51
N PRO A 42 29.72 -6.13 5.29
CA PRO A 42 28.37 -6.63 4.96
C PRO A 42 27.32 -5.51 4.93
N VAL A 43 27.41 -4.57 5.89
CA VAL A 43 26.48 -3.44 5.98
C VAL A 43 26.68 -2.48 4.80
N LEU A 44 27.92 -2.22 4.40
CA LEU A 44 28.23 -1.39 3.23
C LEU A 44 27.78 -2.05 1.92
N ASN A 45 27.86 -3.38 1.82
CA ASN A 45 27.32 -4.12 0.68
C ASN A 45 25.79 -4.02 0.60
N ASP A 46 25.10 -4.14 1.74
CA ASP A 46 23.64 -3.97 1.80
C ASP A 46 23.22 -2.54 1.39
N VAL A 47 23.97 -1.52 1.82
CA VAL A 47 23.78 -0.12 1.40
C VAL A 47 23.97 0.05 -0.11
N ASN A 48 24.99 -0.58 -0.69
CA ASN A 48 25.28 -0.50 -2.12
C ASN A 48 24.25 -1.26 -2.98
N CYS A 49 23.65 -2.34 -2.45
CA CYS A 49 22.66 -3.14 -3.18
C CYS A 49 21.23 -2.59 -3.09
N TYR A 50 20.86 -1.92 -1.99
CA TYR A 50 19.48 -1.48 -1.74
C TYR A 50 19.38 0.04 -1.58
N TYR A 51 19.19 0.75 -2.71
CA TYR A 51 19.10 2.22 -2.75
C TYR A 51 18.03 2.85 -1.84
N GLN A 52 16.91 2.15 -1.57
CA GLN A 52 15.85 2.64 -0.67
C GLN A 52 16.23 2.57 0.82
N LEU A 53 17.08 1.61 1.19
CA LEU A 53 17.57 1.45 2.56
C LEU A 53 18.88 2.20 2.77
N ALA A 54 19.55 2.65 1.71
CA ALA A 54 20.83 3.33 1.80
C ALA A 54 20.76 4.56 2.74
N ASP A 55 19.70 5.36 2.69
CA ASP A 55 19.57 6.54 3.55
C ASP A 55 19.28 6.19 5.02
N GLU A 56 18.47 5.16 5.29
CA GLU A 56 18.21 4.65 6.64
C GLU A 56 19.40 3.87 7.21
N LEU A 57 20.12 3.13 6.38
CA LEU A 57 21.32 2.37 6.74
C LEU A 57 22.53 3.29 6.91
N ASN A 58 22.67 4.34 6.11
CA ASN A 58 23.66 5.39 6.31
C ASN A 58 23.39 6.14 7.61
N THR A 59 22.13 6.48 7.90
CA THR A 59 21.78 7.04 9.20
C THR A 59 21.98 6.04 10.35
N ARG A 60 21.78 4.73 10.17
CA ARG A 60 22.09 3.70 11.18
C ARG A 60 23.59 3.48 11.41
N LEU A 61 24.41 3.49 10.36
CA LEU A 61 25.86 3.43 10.44
C LEU A 61 26.41 4.65 11.20
N LEU A 62 25.87 5.85 10.91
CA LEU A 62 26.31 7.08 11.56
C LEU A 62 25.67 7.30 12.95
N SER A 63 24.46 6.81 13.19
CA SER A 63 23.77 6.93 14.50
C SER A 63 24.16 5.84 15.50
N GLY A 64 24.50 4.65 15.04
CA GLY A 64 25.03 3.57 15.89
C GLY A 64 26.40 3.87 16.48
N VAL A 65 27.18 4.73 15.82
CA VAL A 65 28.48 5.21 16.32
C VAL A 65 28.32 6.35 17.35
N TYR A 66 27.15 7.00 17.45
CA TYR A 66 27.01 8.28 18.16
C TYR A 66 25.96 8.40 19.27
N ARG A 67 25.13 7.42 19.62
CA ARG A 67 24.14 7.65 20.72
C ARG A 67 23.98 6.50 21.69
N GLN A 68 24.51 6.73 22.89
CA GLN A 68 24.23 5.98 24.12
C GLN A 68 22.85 6.26 24.72
N ASP A 69 22.07 7.23 24.21
CA ASP A 69 20.77 7.61 24.79
C ASP A 69 19.67 7.86 23.75
N LEU A 70 19.24 6.80 23.04
CA LEU A 70 17.92 6.79 22.42
C LEU A 70 17.14 5.54 22.87
N PRO A 71 15.85 5.68 23.17
CA PRO A 71 15.04 4.59 23.70
C PRO A 71 15.07 3.43 22.71
N ARG A 72 15.39 2.22 23.23
CA ARG A 72 15.29 0.95 22.49
C ARG A 72 14.01 0.95 21.67
N ARG A 73 14.11 0.96 20.34
CA ARG A 73 12.97 0.70 19.46
C ARG A 73 12.41 -0.67 19.87
N LYS A 74 11.26 -0.67 20.56
CA LYS A 74 10.37 -1.84 20.61
C LYS A 74 10.18 -2.30 19.17
N ASN A 75 10.22 -3.60 18.89
CA ASN A 75 10.00 -4.16 17.56
C ASN A 75 8.74 -3.53 16.92
N VAL A 76 8.94 -2.51 16.08
CA VAL A 76 7.86 -1.77 15.43
C VAL A 76 7.52 -2.59 14.19
N VAL A 77 6.46 -3.39 14.26
CA VAL A 77 5.78 -3.84 13.05
C VAL A 77 5.43 -2.57 12.27
N ASP A 78 5.89 -2.48 11.03
CA ASP A 78 5.56 -1.34 10.16
C ASP A 78 4.05 -1.12 10.20
N ALA A 79 3.61 0.12 10.43
CA ALA A 79 2.20 0.43 10.66
C ALA A 79 1.33 -0.06 9.50
N GLU A 80 1.88 -0.02 8.27
CA GLU A 80 1.27 -0.54 7.05
C GLU A 80 1.03 -2.06 7.14
N ARG A 81 2.05 -2.82 7.55
CA ARG A 81 1.96 -4.28 7.70
C ARG A 81 0.95 -4.67 8.78
N TYR A 82 0.99 -3.99 9.93
CA TYR A 82 0.04 -4.25 11.00
C TYR A 82 -1.42 -3.97 10.57
N CYS A 83 -1.65 -2.84 9.89
CA CYS A 83 -3.00 -2.51 9.42
C CYS A 83 -3.45 -3.41 8.26
N LEU A 84 -2.53 -3.88 7.40
CA LEU A 84 -2.83 -4.88 6.38
C LEU A 84 -3.27 -6.20 7.01
N GLU A 85 -2.54 -6.69 8.02
CA GLU A 85 -2.89 -7.92 8.74
C GLU A 85 -4.29 -7.79 9.39
N ILE A 86 -4.63 -6.64 9.96
CA ILE A 86 -5.98 -6.36 10.48
C ILE A 86 -7.01 -6.37 9.35
N PHE A 87 -6.72 -5.71 8.24
CA PHE A 87 -7.66 -5.66 7.11
C PHE A 87 -7.97 -7.07 6.61
N GLU A 88 -6.95 -7.89 6.38
CA GLU A 88 -7.09 -9.23 5.80
C GLU A 88 -7.69 -10.25 6.79
N ASN A 89 -7.28 -10.22 8.06
CA ASN A 89 -7.68 -11.24 9.03
C ASN A 89 -8.91 -10.86 9.84
N ASN A 90 -9.13 -9.56 10.07
CA ASN A 90 -10.19 -9.09 10.94
C ASN A 90 -11.34 -8.45 10.17
N LEU A 91 -11.10 -7.69 9.09
CA LEU A 91 -12.18 -6.97 8.40
C LEU A 91 -12.72 -7.72 7.18
N LEU A 92 -11.83 -8.28 6.36
CA LEU A 92 -12.17 -8.98 5.13
C LEU A 92 -12.77 -10.34 5.40
N VAL A 93 -13.98 -10.56 4.87
CA VAL A 93 -14.73 -11.82 5.05
C VAL A 93 -14.98 -12.57 3.75
N GLY A 94 -14.70 -11.97 2.61
CA GLY A 94 -14.69 -12.69 1.34
C GLY A 94 -14.33 -11.81 0.14
N LYS A 95 -14.07 -12.47 -0.98
CA LYS A 95 -13.80 -11.86 -2.28
C LYS A 95 -14.70 -12.51 -3.34
N MET A 96 -15.20 -11.71 -4.27
CA MET A 96 -15.91 -12.16 -5.47
C MET A 96 -15.38 -11.36 -6.67
N TYR A 97 -15.65 -11.85 -7.87
CA TYR A 97 -15.14 -11.30 -9.11
C TYR A 97 -16.30 -11.06 -10.08
N ASP A 98 -16.22 -9.98 -10.84
CA ASP A 98 -17.14 -9.63 -11.93
C ASP A 98 -16.30 -9.34 -13.17
N PHE A 99 -16.06 -10.38 -13.98
CA PHE A 99 -15.20 -10.30 -15.16
C PHE A 99 -16.04 -10.22 -16.43
N ASP A 100 -16.19 -9.00 -16.93
CA ASP A 100 -16.85 -8.73 -18.21
C ASP A 100 -16.08 -9.40 -19.37
N SER A 101 -14.76 -9.50 -19.24
CA SER A 101 -13.89 -10.17 -20.22
C SER A 101 -14.25 -11.65 -20.41
N ALA A 102 -14.68 -12.33 -19.34
CA ALA A 102 -15.12 -13.72 -19.35
C ALA A 102 -16.61 -13.87 -19.69
N SER A 103 -17.45 -12.92 -19.24
CA SER A 103 -18.91 -12.97 -19.41
C SER A 103 -19.38 -12.55 -20.80
N GLY A 104 -18.54 -11.80 -21.53
CA GLY A 104 -18.76 -11.42 -22.92
C GLY A 104 -19.76 -10.27 -23.12
N ILE A 105 -19.86 -9.82 -24.36
CA ILE A 105 -20.57 -8.57 -24.73
C ILE A 105 -22.07 -8.57 -24.41
N LEU A 106 -22.73 -9.73 -24.45
CA LEU A 106 -24.17 -9.83 -24.15
C LEU A 106 -24.47 -9.52 -22.68
N HIS A 107 -23.62 -10.01 -21.76
CA HIS A 107 -23.71 -9.69 -20.34
C HIS A 107 -23.61 -8.17 -20.12
N VAL A 108 -22.61 -7.53 -20.73
CA VAL A 108 -22.39 -6.08 -20.65
C VAL A 108 -23.59 -5.30 -21.20
N ARG A 109 -24.16 -5.74 -22.33
CA ARG A 109 -25.36 -5.10 -22.93
C ARG A 109 -26.59 -5.14 -22.04
N GLU A 110 -26.76 -6.17 -21.23
CA GLU A 110 -27.91 -6.29 -20.33
C GLU A 110 -27.69 -5.51 -19.03
N LYS A 111 -26.48 -5.59 -18.48
CA LYS A 111 -26.20 -5.16 -17.11
C LYS A 111 -25.51 -3.80 -16.99
N LYS A 112 -24.86 -3.31 -18.05
CA LYS A 112 -23.98 -2.13 -18.01
C LYS A 112 -24.16 -1.19 -19.22
N ARG A 113 -25.41 -1.01 -19.68
CA ARG A 113 -25.72 0.03 -20.68
C ARG A 113 -25.39 1.42 -20.16
N HIS A 114 -24.71 2.21 -21.00
CA HIS A 114 -24.18 3.52 -20.62
C HIS A 114 -24.92 4.65 -21.33
N TYR A 115 -25.93 5.20 -20.66
CA TYR A 115 -26.75 6.29 -21.20
C TYR A 115 -26.21 7.68 -20.91
N ARG A 116 -25.15 7.80 -20.10
CA ARG A 116 -24.58 9.10 -19.74
C ARG A 116 -23.74 9.65 -20.89
N ARG A 117 -23.58 10.97 -20.91
CA ARG A 117 -22.70 11.65 -21.87
C ARG A 117 -21.23 11.54 -21.45
N ASP A 118 -20.96 11.73 -20.17
CA ASP A 118 -19.66 11.54 -19.54
C ASP A 118 -19.41 10.07 -19.19
N ASP A 119 -18.20 9.76 -18.71
CA ASP A 119 -17.79 8.39 -18.40
C ASP A 119 -18.04 7.99 -16.93
N HIS A 120 -18.73 8.81 -16.14
CA HIS A 120 -19.13 8.47 -14.78
C HIS A 120 -20.09 7.27 -14.75
N ILE A 121 -20.16 6.58 -13.60
CA ILE A 121 -21.03 5.41 -13.43
C ILE A 121 -22.48 5.72 -13.81
N GLY A 122 -23.03 4.89 -14.69
CA GLY A 122 -24.40 5.00 -15.20
C GLY A 122 -25.45 4.47 -14.22
N LYS A 123 -26.73 4.80 -14.44
CA LYS A 123 -27.85 4.29 -13.61
C LYS A 123 -28.02 2.77 -13.70
N VAL A 124 -27.82 2.20 -14.90
CA VAL A 124 -27.96 0.75 -15.13
C VAL A 124 -26.81 0.00 -14.44
N GLU A 125 -25.59 0.44 -14.69
CA GLU A 125 -24.37 -0.04 -14.04
C GLU A 125 -24.46 0.05 -12.52
N SER A 126 -24.85 1.21 -11.96
CA SER A 126 -25.02 1.38 -10.51
C SER A 126 -26.06 0.42 -9.92
N ARG A 127 -27.16 0.14 -10.63
CA ARG A 127 -28.16 -0.84 -10.19
C ARG A 127 -27.58 -2.25 -10.20
N TYR A 128 -26.88 -2.63 -11.27
CA TYR A 128 -26.22 -3.93 -11.36
C TYR A 128 -25.18 -4.12 -10.24
N ILE A 129 -24.29 -3.14 -10.04
CA ILE A 129 -23.28 -3.16 -8.97
C ILE A 129 -23.96 -3.32 -7.60
N LYS A 130 -25.06 -2.59 -7.38
CA LYS A 130 -25.82 -2.73 -6.14
C LYS A 130 -26.36 -4.15 -5.97
N ASP A 131 -27.02 -4.68 -7.00
CA ASP A 131 -27.65 -6.00 -6.97
C ASP A 131 -26.62 -7.11 -6.72
N ILE A 132 -25.48 -7.10 -7.44
CA ILE A 132 -24.43 -8.12 -7.27
C ILE A 132 -23.77 -8.03 -5.89
N CYS A 133 -23.49 -6.82 -5.38
CA CYS A 133 -22.94 -6.63 -4.04
C CYS A 133 -23.93 -7.06 -2.95
N ASP A 134 -25.21 -6.73 -3.07
CA ASP A 134 -26.26 -7.13 -2.14
C ASP A 134 -26.39 -8.66 -2.09
N VAL A 135 -26.36 -9.33 -3.25
CA VAL A 135 -26.36 -10.80 -3.33
C VAL A 135 -25.10 -11.38 -2.68
N ALA A 136 -23.92 -10.84 -3.01
CA ALA A 136 -22.65 -11.30 -2.45
C ALA A 136 -22.64 -11.21 -0.92
N MET A 137 -23.07 -10.06 -0.36
CA MET A 137 -23.15 -9.86 1.08
C MET A 137 -24.15 -10.81 1.76
N ARG A 138 -25.33 -11.06 1.16
CA ARG A 138 -26.35 -11.96 1.72
C ARG A 138 -25.90 -13.43 1.73
N VAL A 139 -25.22 -13.87 0.68
CA VAL A 139 -24.73 -15.26 0.58
C VAL A 139 -23.50 -15.47 1.47
N ASN A 140 -22.76 -14.41 1.81
CA ASN A 140 -21.64 -14.48 2.71
C ASN A 140 -22.08 -14.76 4.16
N ARG A 141 -21.84 -16.00 4.62
CA ARG A 141 -22.22 -16.46 5.96
C ARG A 141 -21.42 -15.85 7.10
N LYS A 142 -20.36 -15.07 6.82
CA LYS A 142 -19.49 -14.47 7.83
C LYS A 142 -19.91 -13.05 8.23
N GLY A 143 -21.12 -12.62 7.86
CA GLY A 143 -21.71 -11.37 8.33
C GLY A 143 -21.12 -10.13 7.66
N ALA A 144 -20.96 -10.15 6.33
CA ALA A 144 -20.54 -8.97 5.58
C ALA A 144 -21.55 -7.82 5.75
N GLN A 145 -21.06 -6.64 6.15
CA GLN A 145 -21.85 -5.41 6.29
C GLN A 145 -21.56 -4.41 5.16
N TYR A 146 -20.34 -4.46 4.63
CA TYR A 146 -19.89 -3.56 3.56
C TYR A 146 -19.40 -4.36 2.36
N ALA A 147 -19.59 -3.81 1.17
CA ALA A 147 -19.01 -4.27 -0.07
C ALA A 147 -18.22 -3.13 -0.73
N CYS A 148 -17.03 -3.46 -1.21
CA CYS A 148 -16.17 -2.57 -1.98
C CYS A 148 -16.06 -3.14 -3.39
N PHE A 149 -16.72 -2.51 -4.36
CA PHE A 149 -16.65 -2.86 -5.78
C PHE A 149 -15.52 -2.06 -6.43
N ILE A 150 -14.49 -2.75 -6.90
CA ILE A 150 -13.26 -2.14 -7.39
C ILE A 150 -13.06 -2.55 -8.85
N TYR A 151 -13.19 -1.61 -9.78
CA TYR A 151 -12.81 -1.85 -11.17
C TYR A 151 -11.29 -1.97 -11.29
N ALA A 152 -10.81 -3.08 -11.83
CA ALA A 152 -9.41 -3.24 -12.22
C ALA A 152 -9.07 -2.28 -13.38
N GLU A 153 -9.95 -2.29 -14.36
CA GLU A 153 -9.96 -1.44 -15.54
C GLU A 153 -11.42 -1.11 -15.83
N ARG A 154 -11.72 0.10 -16.32
CA ARG A 154 -13.06 0.46 -16.74
C ARG A 154 -13.01 1.29 -18.01
N ILE A 155 -13.74 0.86 -19.03
CA ILE A 155 -13.85 1.53 -20.32
C ILE A 155 -15.31 1.77 -20.67
N VAL A 156 -15.57 2.90 -21.33
CA VAL A 156 -16.85 3.19 -21.97
C VAL A 156 -16.62 3.16 -23.47
N PHE A 157 -17.35 2.31 -24.18
CA PHE A 157 -17.20 2.17 -25.63
C PHE A 157 -18.55 2.08 -26.32
N THR A 158 -18.54 2.28 -27.63
CA THR A 158 -19.73 2.10 -28.47
C THR A 158 -19.69 0.72 -29.09
N ASP A 159 -20.69 -0.09 -28.79
CA ASP A 159 -20.86 -1.37 -29.43
C ASP A 159 -21.51 -1.20 -30.80
N LYS A 160 -20.75 -1.56 -31.83
CA LYS A 160 -21.11 -1.40 -33.25
C LYS A 160 -21.48 -2.74 -33.90
N LYS A 161 -21.92 -3.78 -33.17
CA LYS A 161 -22.25 -5.06 -33.85
C LYS A 161 -23.15 -4.82 -35.06
N LYS A 162 -22.59 -5.30 -36.17
CA LYS A 162 -23.03 -5.28 -37.57
C LYS A 162 -24.38 -5.98 -37.74
N SER A 163 -25.21 -5.43 -38.64
CA SER A 163 -26.18 -6.11 -39.54
C SER A 163 -26.70 -7.45 -39.03
N ASP A 164 -27.92 -7.55 -38.48
CA ASP A 164 -29.13 -7.53 -39.33
C ASP A 164 -30.32 -6.74 -38.76
N ASP A 165 -30.17 -6.10 -37.60
CA ASP A 165 -31.22 -5.25 -37.02
C ASP A 165 -30.77 -3.78 -37.00
N GLU A 166 -31.64 -2.89 -37.49
CA GLU A 166 -31.53 -1.42 -37.55
C GLU A 166 -31.44 -0.73 -36.16
N SER A 167 -30.87 -1.40 -35.15
CA SER A 167 -30.70 -0.82 -33.82
C SER A 167 -29.54 0.19 -33.82
N ALA A 168 -29.84 1.41 -33.36
CA ALA A 168 -28.85 2.47 -33.19
C ALA A 168 -27.67 2.00 -32.30
N PRO A 169 -26.45 2.50 -32.54
CA PRO A 169 -25.28 2.15 -31.76
C PRO A 169 -25.50 2.38 -30.26
N ILE A 170 -25.12 1.39 -29.44
CA ILE A 170 -25.35 1.40 -27.99
C ILE A 170 -24.01 1.66 -27.29
N ARG A 171 -23.97 2.66 -26.40
CA ARG A 171 -22.84 2.87 -25.49
C ARG A 171 -22.91 1.91 -24.31
N LEU A 172 -21.79 1.30 -23.97
CA LEU A 172 -21.65 0.32 -22.90
C LEU A 172 -20.47 0.69 -22.00
N ALA A 173 -20.59 0.39 -20.71
CA ALA A 173 -19.49 0.42 -19.76
C ALA A 173 -19.05 -1.02 -19.49
N ALA A 174 -17.76 -1.32 -19.60
CA ALA A 174 -17.22 -2.64 -19.27
C ALA A 174 -15.94 -2.51 -18.48
N GLY A 175 -15.60 -3.56 -17.75
CA GLY A 175 -14.40 -3.61 -16.95
C GLY A 175 -14.42 -4.79 -16.00
N ASP A 176 -13.29 -5.45 -15.86
CA ASP A 176 -13.11 -6.49 -14.86
C ASP A 176 -13.05 -5.86 -13.47
N ALA A 177 -13.72 -6.47 -12.51
CA ALA A 177 -13.85 -5.92 -11.19
C ALA A 177 -13.73 -6.97 -10.07
N PHE A 178 -13.32 -6.48 -8.91
CA PHE A 178 -13.18 -7.23 -7.67
C PHE A 178 -14.19 -6.70 -6.66
N ILE A 179 -14.85 -7.61 -5.94
CA ILE A 179 -15.80 -7.28 -4.88
C ILE A 179 -15.21 -7.78 -3.56
N LEU A 180 -14.77 -6.85 -2.72
CA LEU A 180 -14.30 -7.16 -1.37
C LEU A 180 -15.46 -7.02 -0.39
N MET A 181 -15.73 -8.06 0.39
CA MET A 181 -16.76 -8.07 1.42
C MET A 181 -16.13 -7.90 2.78
N LEU A 182 -16.61 -6.92 3.56
CA LEU A 182 -16.05 -6.54 4.85
C LEU A 182 -17.13 -6.65 5.93
N LYS A 183 -16.78 -7.17 7.11
CA LYS A 183 -17.71 -7.22 8.25
C LYS A 183 -17.86 -5.88 8.95
N ASP A 184 -16.83 -5.04 8.91
CA ASP A 184 -16.84 -3.64 9.32
C ASP A 184 -15.68 -2.92 8.61
N VAL A 185 -15.61 -1.59 8.76
CA VAL A 185 -14.51 -0.74 8.29
C VAL A 185 -13.73 -0.10 9.46
N ILE A 186 -14.14 -0.42 10.69
CA ILE A 186 -13.46 -0.02 11.91
C ILE A 186 -13.03 -1.28 12.66
N TYR A 187 -11.79 -1.29 13.15
CA TYR A 187 -11.29 -2.30 14.07
C TYR A 187 -10.58 -1.61 15.24
N GLU A 188 -11.05 -1.83 16.46
CA GLU A 188 -10.58 -1.12 17.66
C GLU A 188 -10.58 0.40 17.46
N ASN A 189 -9.40 1.00 17.30
CA ASN A 189 -9.23 2.43 17.08
C ASN A 189 -8.76 2.80 15.67
N LEU A 190 -8.84 1.87 14.72
CA LEU A 190 -8.41 2.05 13.34
C LEU A 190 -9.62 2.10 12.42
N PHE A 191 -9.73 3.19 11.66
CA PHE A 191 -10.75 3.37 10.62
C PHE A 191 -10.11 3.26 9.24
N PHE A 192 -10.62 2.32 8.44
CA PHE A 192 -10.19 2.07 7.06
C PHE A 192 -11.16 2.78 6.11
N ASP A 193 -10.72 3.91 5.55
CA ASP A 193 -11.59 4.74 4.71
C ASP A 193 -11.57 4.28 3.25
N LEU A 194 -12.59 3.51 2.87
CA LEU A 194 -12.76 3.03 1.50
C LEU A 194 -13.06 4.17 0.51
N THR A 195 -13.60 5.30 0.97
CA THR A 195 -13.95 6.43 0.08
C THR A 195 -12.74 7.25 -0.32
N GLY A 196 -11.71 7.27 0.52
CA GLY A 196 -10.41 7.87 0.24
C GLY A 196 -9.45 6.99 -0.56
N ALA A 197 -9.92 5.87 -1.12
CA ALA A 197 -9.08 4.94 -1.85
C ALA A 197 -8.45 5.55 -3.11
N LEU A 198 -7.23 5.12 -3.43
CA LEU A 198 -6.47 5.58 -4.59
C LEU A 198 -5.97 4.40 -5.41
N PHE A 199 -6.03 4.54 -6.74
CA PHE A 199 -5.24 3.71 -7.64
C PHE A 199 -3.82 4.24 -7.70
N VAL A 200 -2.87 3.35 -7.50
CA VAL A 200 -1.44 3.63 -7.61
C VAL A 200 -0.79 2.62 -8.54
N ASN A 201 0.23 3.07 -9.27
CA ASN A 201 1.03 2.16 -10.08
C ASN A 201 1.80 1.19 -9.16
N MET A 202 1.82 -0.09 -9.53
CA MET A 202 2.45 -1.13 -8.73
C MET A 202 3.98 -0.99 -8.69
N ILE A 203 4.61 -0.55 -9.79
CA ILE A 203 6.06 -0.31 -9.86
C ILE A 203 6.42 0.83 -8.90
N ASP A 204 5.64 1.91 -8.90
CA ASP A 204 5.84 3.04 -7.99
C ASP A 204 5.63 2.62 -6.53
N LEU A 205 4.63 1.77 -6.27
CA LEU A 205 4.34 1.28 -4.92
C LEU A 205 5.47 0.39 -4.39
N ILE A 206 6.02 -0.50 -5.22
CA ILE A 206 7.17 -1.35 -4.87
C ILE A 206 8.44 -0.50 -4.70
N SER A 207 8.62 0.52 -5.55
CA SER A 207 9.83 1.34 -5.57
C SER A 207 9.86 2.49 -4.56
N SER A 208 8.70 2.91 -4.04
CA SER A 208 8.62 4.11 -3.19
C SER A 208 7.75 3.91 -1.95
N GLY A 209 7.15 2.73 -1.77
CA GLY A 209 6.20 2.45 -0.70
C GLY A 209 4.93 3.31 -0.81
N THR A 210 4.03 3.20 0.17
CA THR A 210 2.77 3.96 0.10
C THR A 210 2.95 5.47 0.31
N ARG A 211 4.08 5.90 0.89
CA ARG A 211 4.42 7.32 1.12
C ARG A 211 5.07 7.99 -0.09
N GLY A 212 5.43 7.23 -1.11
CA GLY A 212 6.04 7.76 -2.34
C GLY A 212 5.10 8.59 -3.22
N PHE A 213 3.79 8.57 -2.94
CA PHE A 213 2.80 9.24 -3.78
C PHE A 213 2.51 10.66 -3.27
N PRO A 214 2.50 11.70 -4.14
CA PRO A 214 2.20 13.06 -3.72
C PRO A 214 0.82 13.24 -3.08
N LYS A 215 -0.14 12.36 -3.39
CA LYS A 215 -1.48 12.36 -2.77
C LYS A 215 -1.47 11.77 -1.35
N THR A 216 -0.60 10.80 -1.07
CA THR A 216 -0.50 10.14 0.24
C THR A 216 0.37 10.94 1.21
N ALA A 217 1.33 11.72 0.71
CA ALA A 217 2.21 12.59 1.49
C ALA A 217 1.56 13.89 1.99
N LYS A 218 0.38 14.26 1.47
CA LYS A 218 -0.26 15.57 1.74
C LYS A 218 -1.16 15.61 2.97
N ASP A 219 -1.59 14.47 3.48
CA ASP A 219 -2.50 14.41 4.61
C ASP A 219 -1.79 13.91 5.88
N PRO A 220 -1.38 14.81 6.80
CA PRO A 220 -0.69 14.43 8.02
C PRO A 220 -1.62 13.72 9.04
N SER A 221 -2.93 13.66 8.78
CA SER A 221 -3.89 12.97 9.64
C SER A 221 -3.96 11.47 9.35
N VAL A 222 -3.49 11.02 8.19
CA VAL A 222 -3.46 9.60 7.82
C VAL A 222 -2.40 8.89 8.65
N TYR A 223 -2.80 7.85 9.36
CA TYR A 223 -1.91 7.03 10.17
C TYR A 223 -0.98 6.18 9.29
N CYS A 224 -1.54 5.50 8.30
CA CYS A 224 -0.80 4.80 7.25
C CYS A 224 -1.72 4.53 6.05
N TRP A 225 -1.15 4.13 4.92
CA TRP A 225 -1.89 3.66 3.76
C TRP A 225 -1.70 2.16 3.62
N VAL A 226 -2.76 1.45 3.23
CA VAL A 226 -2.75 -0.02 3.15
C VAL A 226 -3.19 -0.47 1.76
N PRO A 227 -2.42 -1.31 1.06
CA PRO A 227 -2.84 -1.88 -0.22
C PRO A 227 -3.86 -3.00 0.01
N ILE A 228 -5.10 -2.78 -0.40
CA ILE A 228 -6.22 -3.71 -0.19
C ILE A 228 -6.49 -4.61 -1.41
N LEU A 229 -5.93 -4.24 -2.56
CA LEU A 229 -6.04 -4.98 -3.81
C LEU A 229 -4.81 -4.74 -4.69
N PHE A 230 -4.34 -5.80 -5.35
CA PHE A 230 -3.31 -5.76 -6.38
C PHE A 230 -3.91 -6.30 -7.69
N SER A 231 -3.70 -5.59 -8.79
CA SER A 231 -4.21 -5.94 -10.12
C SER A 231 -3.19 -5.55 -11.18
N ASP A 232 -2.49 -6.55 -11.72
CA ASP A 232 -1.43 -6.45 -12.76
C ASP A 232 -0.50 -5.23 -12.61
N LYS A 233 -0.89 -4.07 -13.15
CA LYS A 233 -0.09 -2.84 -13.14
C LYS A 233 -0.44 -1.86 -12.02
N ASN A 234 -1.56 -2.06 -11.34
CA ASN A 234 -2.12 -1.16 -10.36
C ASN A 234 -2.33 -1.84 -9.00
N ALA A 235 -2.31 -1.04 -7.95
CA ALA A 235 -2.80 -1.42 -6.64
C ALA A 235 -3.82 -0.39 -6.16
N VAL A 236 -4.76 -0.83 -5.34
CA VAL A 236 -5.68 0.07 -4.63
C VAL A 236 -5.23 0.18 -3.20
N ILE A 237 -4.88 1.40 -2.80
CA ILE A 237 -4.49 1.72 -1.42
C ILE A 237 -5.61 2.50 -0.75
N VAL A 238 -5.83 2.25 0.55
CA VAL A 238 -6.78 3.00 1.38
C VAL A 238 -6.07 3.70 2.54
N PRO A 239 -6.47 4.92 2.91
CA PRO A 239 -5.96 5.57 4.09
C PRO A 239 -6.58 4.96 5.34
N VAL A 240 -5.74 4.79 6.36
CA VAL A 240 -6.14 4.35 7.70
C VAL A 240 -5.96 5.50 8.66
N TYR A 241 -6.97 5.75 9.50
CA TYR A 241 -6.96 6.80 10.52
C TYR A 241 -7.07 6.21 11.91
N ARG A 242 -6.49 6.89 12.91
CA ARG A 242 -6.69 6.56 14.33
C ARG A 242 -7.87 7.35 14.89
N THR A 243 -8.92 6.65 15.34
CA THR A 243 -10.14 7.26 15.88
C THR A 243 -9.93 7.97 17.22
N ASP A 244 -8.93 7.55 18.00
CA ASP A 244 -8.66 8.09 19.35
C ASP A 244 -7.99 9.47 19.35
N SER A 245 -7.66 9.98 18.15
CA SER A 245 -7.03 11.28 17.98
C SER A 245 -8.04 12.41 18.25
N LYS A 246 -8.33 12.67 19.54
CA LYS A 246 -9.07 13.86 20.02
C LYS A 246 -8.54 15.20 19.46
N LYS A 247 -7.37 15.20 18.83
CA LYS A 247 -6.73 16.37 18.19
C LYS A 247 -7.30 16.75 16.83
N ASN A 248 -8.05 15.89 16.13
CA ASN A 248 -8.39 16.17 14.73
C ASN A 248 -9.82 16.65 14.47
N GLY A 249 -10.73 16.63 15.45
CA GLY A 249 -12.12 17.06 15.23
C GLY A 249 -12.86 16.31 14.10
N LEU A 250 -12.26 15.24 13.57
CA LEU A 250 -12.78 14.44 12.47
C LEU A 250 -13.87 13.52 13.01
N THR A 251 -15.13 13.89 12.77
CA THR A 251 -16.23 12.93 12.83
C THR A 251 -16.13 12.02 11.62
N PHE A 252 -15.52 10.84 11.79
CA PHE A 252 -15.45 9.83 10.75
C PHE A 252 -16.87 9.33 10.43
N ARG A 253 -17.35 9.63 9.21
CA ARG A 253 -18.63 9.12 8.74
C ARG A 253 -18.39 7.75 8.12
N LYS A 254 -19.05 6.71 8.66
CA LYS A 254 -19.02 5.39 8.03
C LYS A 254 -19.45 5.51 6.55
N PRO A 255 -18.76 4.81 5.63
CA PRO A 255 -19.08 4.86 4.21
C PRO A 255 -20.47 4.28 3.95
N ALA A 256 -20.98 4.49 2.74
CA ALA A 256 -22.12 3.73 2.26
C ALA A 256 -21.83 2.22 2.33
N LEU A 257 -22.87 1.40 2.53
CA LEU A 257 -22.74 -0.06 2.56
C LEU A 257 -22.03 -0.60 1.32
N ILE A 258 -22.21 0.06 0.18
CA ILE A 258 -21.53 -0.27 -1.06
C ILE A 258 -20.69 0.94 -1.47
N THR A 259 -19.38 0.72 -1.57
CA THR A 259 -18.43 1.71 -2.10
C THR A 259 -17.96 1.25 -3.46
N VAL A 260 -17.93 2.15 -4.45
CA VAL A 260 -17.44 1.86 -5.79
C VAL A 260 -16.17 2.65 -6.05
N ILE A 261 -15.11 1.94 -6.45
CA ILE A 261 -13.78 2.48 -6.70
C ILE A 261 -13.45 2.24 -8.18
N THR A 262 -13.23 3.32 -8.93
CA THR A 262 -12.91 3.28 -10.36
C THR A 262 -11.51 3.83 -10.62
N PRO A 263 -10.75 3.27 -11.58
CA PRO A 263 -9.51 3.89 -12.04
C PRO A 263 -9.80 5.32 -12.51
N THR A 264 -8.97 6.27 -12.10
CA THR A 264 -9.02 7.67 -12.57
C THR A 264 -8.27 7.85 -13.87
#